data_AF-A0A6B2LLZ4-F1
#
_entry.id   AF-A0A6B2LLZ4-F1
#
_cell.length_a   1.000
_cell.length_b   1.000
_cell.length_c   1.000
_cell.angle_alpha   90.00
_cell.angle_beta   90.00
_cell.angle_gamma   90.00
#
_symmetry.space_group_name_H-M   'P 1'
#
loop_
_entity.id
_entity.type
_entity.pdbx_description
1 polymer ?
#
loop_
_entity_poly.entity_id
_entity_poly.type
_entity_poly.pdbx_seq_one_letter_code
_entity_poly.pdbx_strand_id
1 'polypeptide(L)'
;MVKDENYHKKVPFGCPVLDGMMRGGLPSQGIIELTGEAGSGKTQLALQLLLSTVAPARHGGLEGAAFYVSTEGEFPTRRWSQMLQVYCAEHPEVSPKEMEKKPIYP
;
A
#
# COMPACT_ATOMS: atom_id res chain seq x y z
N MET A 1 -28.29 -17.58 -6.96
CA MET A 1 -27.28 -16.61 -6.50
C MET A 1 -26.16 -16.59 -7.51
N VAL A 2 -26.14 -15.57 -8.36
CA VAL A 2 -25.02 -15.35 -9.29
C VAL A 2 -23.79 -15.08 -8.43
N LYS A 3 -22.77 -15.92 -8.55
CA LYS A 3 -21.44 -15.59 -8.02
C LYS A 3 -20.92 -14.50 -8.95
N ASP A 4 -20.83 -13.26 -8.49
CA ASP A 4 -20.23 -12.18 -9.28
C ASP A 4 -18.81 -12.60 -9.67
N GLU A 5 -18.59 -12.83 -10.97
CA GLU A 5 -17.37 -13.44 -11.53
C GLU A 5 -16.14 -12.50 -11.51
N ASN A 6 -16.20 -11.38 -10.77
CA ASN A 6 -15.18 -10.33 -10.76
C ASN A 6 -14.81 -9.85 -9.33
N TYR A 7 -14.49 -10.77 -8.41
CA TYR A 7 -13.89 -10.38 -7.13
C TYR A 7 -12.40 -10.05 -7.31
N HIS A 8 -12.11 -8.86 -7.83
CA HIS A 8 -10.74 -8.39 -7.96
C HIS A 8 -10.15 -8.08 -6.58
N LYS A 9 -8.86 -8.41 -6.39
CA LYS A 9 -8.12 -8.05 -5.18
C LYS A 9 -8.21 -6.53 -4.98
N LYS A 10 -8.33 -6.10 -3.73
CA LYS A 10 -8.36 -4.68 -3.37
C LYS A 10 -7.16 -4.35 -2.50
N VAL A 11 -6.52 -3.23 -2.79
CA VAL A 11 -5.41 -2.72 -1.98
C VAL A 11 -6.02 -1.92 -0.83
N PRO A 12 -5.88 -2.37 0.43
CA PRO A 12 -6.46 -1.65 1.57
C PRO A 12 -5.67 -0.37 1.87
N PHE A 13 -6.38 0.61 2.40
CA PHE A 13 -5.84 1.88 2.86
C PHE A 13 -5.09 1.76 4.19
N GLY A 14 -5.25 0.65 4.93
CA GLY A 14 -4.75 0.54 6.30
C GLY A 14 -5.55 1.42 7.27
N CYS A 15 -6.74 1.86 6.86
CA CYS A 15 -7.63 2.70 7.65
C CYS A 15 -9.03 2.09 7.59
N PRO A 16 -9.53 1.50 8.70
CA PRO A 16 -10.82 0.79 8.70
C PRO A 16 -11.99 1.63 8.18
N VAL A 17 -11.97 2.94 8.41
CA VAL A 17 -13.01 3.87 7.93
C VAL A 17 -12.96 4.00 6.41
N LEU A 18 -11.78 4.26 5.83
CA LEU A 18 -11.61 4.38 4.38
C LEU A 18 -11.86 3.05 3.66
N ASP A 19 -11.37 1.96 4.25
CA ASP A 19 -11.62 0.61 3.73
C ASP A 19 -13.12 0.29 3.74
N GLY A 20 -13.84 0.64 4.80
CA GLY A 20 -15.30 0.51 4.86
C GLY A 20 -16.01 1.31 3.77
N MET A 21 -15.62 2.59 3.57
CA MET A 21 -16.17 3.46 2.52
C MET A 21 -15.90 2.92 1.11
N MET A 22 -14.74 2.30 0.89
CA MET A 22 -14.30 1.76 -0.40
C MET A 22 -14.60 0.26 -0.57
N ARG A 23 -15.40 -0.32 0.34
CA ARG A 23 -15.79 -1.74 0.33
C ARG A 23 -14.59 -2.68 0.30
N GLY A 24 -13.57 -2.41 1.13
CA GLY A 24 -12.36 -3.20 1.29
C GLY A 24 -11.10 -2.66 0.61
N GLY A 25 -11.12 -1.45 0.06
CA GLY A 25 -9.93 -0.78 -0.49
C GLY A 25 -10.03 -0.40 -1.96
N LEU A 26 -8.89 -0.02 -2.54
CA LEU A 26 -8.78 0.36 -3.95
C LEU A 26 -8.82 -0.85 -4.88
N PRO A 27 -9.60 -0.83 -5.98
CA PRO A 27 -9.61 -1.92 -6.95
C PRO A 27 -8.23 -2.09 -7.60
N SER A 28 -7.73 -3.33 -7.69
CA SER A 28 -6.43 -3.61 -8.33
C SER A 28 -6.46 -3.53 -9.86
N GLN A 29 -7.61 -3.21 -10.45
CA GLN A 29 -7.78 -3.10 -11.90
C GLN A 29 -8.09 -1.66 -12.29
N GLY A 30 -7.48 -1.23 -13.39
CA GLY A 30 -7.63 0.11 -13.92
C GLY A 30 -6.56 1.08 -13.41
N ILE A 31 -6.72 2.34 -13.77
CA ILE A 31 -5.84 3.45 -13.37
C ILE A 31 -6.60 4.30 -12.37
N ILE A 32 -5.94 4.62 -11.25
CA ILE A 32 -6.49 5.48 -10.20
C ILE A 32 -5.63 6.72 -10.13
N GLU A 33 -6.26 7.89 -10.24
CA GLU A 33 -5.58 9.18 -10.09
C GLU A 33 -5.85 9.75 -8.69
N LEU A 34 -4.78 10.18 -8.02
CA LEU A 34 -4.85 10.89 -6.75
C LEU A 34 -4.35 12.32 -6.93
N THR A 35 -5.28 13.28 -6.88
CA THR A 35 -4.99 14.71 -7.11
C THR A 35 -5.25 15.55 -5.85
N GLY A 36 -4.60 16.71 -5.78
CA GLY A 36 -4.72 17.66 -4.66
C GLY A 36 -3.46 18.51 -4.45
N GLU A 37 -3.55 19.49 -3.57
CA GLU A 37 -2.47 20.46 -3.29
C GLU A 37 -1.23 19.83 -2.64
N ALA A 38 -0.09 20.53 -2.69
CA ALA A 38 1.11 20.12 -1.96
C ALA A 38 0.79 19.97 -0.46
N GLY A 39 1.26 18.89 0.17
CA GLY A 39 0.95 18.60 1.58
C GLY A 39 -0.40 17.92 1.84
N SER A 40 -1.26 17.71 0.84
CA SER A 40 -2.57 17.04 1.03
C SER A 40 -2.49 15.54 1.37
N GLY A 41 -1.29 14.95 1.45
CA GLY A 41 -1.09 13.55 1.81
C GLY A 41 -0.94 12.57 0.64
N LYS A 42 -0.86 13.04 -0.61
CA LYS A 42 -0.75 12.16 -1.80
C LYS A 42 0.39 11.15 -1.71
N THR A 43 1.59 11.63 -1.43
CA THR A 43 2.79 10.79 -1.26
C THR A 43 2.63 9.82 -0.10
N GLN A 44 1.99 10.24 1.00
CA GLN A 44 1.74 9.36 2.15
C GLN A 44 0.81 8.22 1.77
N LEU A 45 -0.27 8.51 1.06
CA LEU A 45 -1.21 7.50 0.59
C LEU A 45 -0.54 6.56 -0.43
N ALA A 46 0.28 7.07 -1.34
CA ALA A 46 1.04 6.23 -2.27
C ALA A 46 1.97 5.24 -1.54
N LEU A 47 2.69 5.69 -0.50
CA LEU A 47 3.52 4.81 0.33
C LEU A 47 2.70 3.79 1.12
N GLN A 48 1.51 4.17 1.59
CA GLN A 48 0.64 3.26 2.33
C GLN A 48 0.09 2.16 1.43
N LEU A 49 -0.32 2.50 0.20
CA LEU A 49 -0.77 1.52 -0.79
C LEU A 49 0.37 0.61 -1.23
N LEU A 50 1.58 1.16 -1.37
CA LEU A 50 2.80 0.39 -1.61
C LEU A 50 3.04 -0.64 -0.51
N LEU A 51 2.96 -0.21 0.76
CA LEU A 51 3.08 -1.07 1.94
C LEU A 51 2.02 -2.17 1.96
N SER A 52 0.75 -1.80 1.82
CA SER A 52 -0.37 -2.75 1.78
C SER A 52 -0.25 -3.77 0.66
N THR A 53 0.36 -3.40 -0.47
CA THR A 53 0.56 -4.32 -1.59
C THR A 53 1.61 -5.38 -1.28
N VAL A 54 2.76 -4.97 -0.69
CA VAL A 54 3.87 -5.89 -0.39
C VAL A 54 3.71 -6.64 0.93
N ALA A 55 2.84 -6.16 1.81
CA ALA A 55 2.54 -6.79 3.10
C ALA A 55 1.95 -8.20 2.92
N PRO A 56 2.23 -9.15 3.84
CA PRO A 56 1.68 -10.50 3.79
C PRO A 56 0.15 -10.56 3.77
N ALA A 57 -0.41 -11.48 2.99
CA ALA A 57 -1.86 -11.61 2.85
C ALA A 57 -2.57 -11.98 4.16
N ARG A 58 -1.89 -12.73 5.03
CA ARG A 58 -2.39 -13.10 6.37
C ARG A 58 -2.61 -11.90 7.31
N HIS A 59 -2.03 -10.73 7.00
CA HIS A 59 -2.20 -9.48 7.75
C HIS A 59 -2.98 -8.42 6.96
N GLY A 60 -3.80 -8.87 6.01
CA GLY A 60 -4.64 -7.97 5.21
C GLY A 60 -3.91 -7.31 4.04
N GLY A 61 -2.62 -7.56 3.83
CA GLY A 61 -1.92 -7.14 2.63
C GLY A 61 -2.27 -7.99 1.40
N LEU A 62 -1.54 -7.80 0.30
CA LEU A 62 -1.74 -8.58 -0.94
C LEU A 62 -0.65 -9.61 -1.24
N GLU A 63 0.45 -9.58 -0.48
CA GLU A 63 1.67 -10.38 -0.70
C GLU A 63 2.15 -10.29 -2.16
N GLY A 64 2.01 -9.08 -2.72
CA GLY A 64 2.34 -8.77 -4.10
C GLY A 64 3.69 -8.07 -4.25
N ALA A 65 4.00 -7.72 -5.50
CA ALA A 65 5.11 -6.84 -5.83
C ALA A 65 4.57 -5.48 -6.29
N ALA A 66 5.35 -4.42 -6.07
CA ALA A 66 4.98 -3.08 -6.47
C ALA A 66 6.21 -2.26 -6.87
N PHE A 67 5.99 -1.37 -7.83
CA PHE A 67 6.95 -0.37 -8.28
C PHE A 67 6.40 1.00 -7.90
N TYR A 68 7.27 1.88 -7.46
CA TYR A 68 6.93 3.29 -7.33
C TYR A 68 7.90 4.03 -8.23
N VAL A 69 7.36 4.97 -8.99
CA VAL A 69 8.10 5.82 -9.90
C VAL A 69 7.86 7.25 -9.45
N SER A 70 8.95 8.00 -9.25
CA SER A 70 8.87 9.42 -8.92
C SER A 70 9.36 10.25 -10.09
N THR A 71 8.61 11.30 -10.44
CA THR A 71 9.09 12.35 -11.35
C THR A 71 9.72 13.51 -10.60
N GLU A 72 9.57 13.55 -9.26
CA GLU A 72 10.08 14.60 -8.39
C GLU A 72 10.78 13.99 -7.18
N GLY A 73 12.05 14.35 -6.98
CA GLY A 73 12.85 13.93 -5.83
C GLY A 73 13.11 12.42 -5.73
N GLU A 74 13.82 12.04 -4.67
CA GLU A 74 14.14 10.65 -4.37
C GLU A 74 12.97 9.94 -3.66
N PHE A 75 13.00 8.60 -3.65
CA PHE A 75 12.09 7.82 -2.82
C PHE A 75 12.17 8.27 -1.35
N PRO A 76 11.04 8.57 -0.68
CA PRO A 76 11.01 8.99 0.73
C PRO A 76 11.38 7.86 1.71
N THR A 77 12.62 7.40 1.64
CA THR A 77 13.19 6.25 2.37
C THR A 77 13.00 6.41 3.87
N ARG A 78 13.24 7.61 4.42
CA ARG A 78 13.04 7.88 5.86
C ARG A 78 11.60 7.60 6.28
N ARG A 79 10.63 8.05 5.50
CA ARG A 79 9.21 7.84 5.80
C ARG A 79 8.83 6.38 5.62
N TRP A 80 9.32 5.74 4.57
CA TRP A 80 9.14 4.31 4.34
C TRP A 80 9.63 3.48 5.52
N SER A 81 10.85 3.71 6.02
CA SER A 81 11.39 3.02 7.19
C SER A 81 10.53 3.24 8.44
N GLN A 82 10.00 4.45 8.65
CA GLN A 82 9.08 4.71 9.76
C GLN A 82 7.77 3.91 9.64
N MET A 83 7.21 3.80 8.44
CA MET A 83 6.00 3.02 8.20
C MET A 83 6.24 1.53 8.40
N LEU A 84 7.38 1.01 7.92
CA LEU A 84 7.78 -0.38 8.15
C LEU A 84 7.97 -0.68 9.64
N GLN A 85 8.58 0.22 10.40
CA GLN A 85 8.76 0.04 11.84
C GLN A 85 7.43 -0.10 12.58
N VAL A 86 6.47 0.76 12.27
CA VAL A 86 5.12 0.69 12.88
C VAL A 86 4.44 -0.61 12.47
N TYR A 87 4.44 -0.95 11.18
CA TYR A 87 3.85 -2.17 10.69
C TYR A 87 4.46 -3.42 11.34
N CYS A 88 5.78 -3.52 11.44
CA CYS A 88 6.44 -4.68 12.06
C CYS A 88 6.25 -4.71 13.59
N ALA A 89 6.03 -3.56 14.25
CA ALA A 89 5.69 -3.54 15.67
C ALA A 89 4.29 -4.09 15.94
N GLU A 90 3.35 -3.88 15.00
CA GLU A 90 2.00 -4.45 15.03
C GLU A 90 1.98 -5.92 14.56
N HIS A 91 3.00 -6.33 13.79
CA HIS A 91 3.16 -7.66 13.19
C HIS A 91 4.56 -8.26 13.46
N PRO A 92 4.87 -8.68 14.72
CA PRO A 92 6.23 -9.08 15.13
C PRO A 92 6.83 -10.26 14.36
N GLU A 93 5.99 -11.09 13.74
CA GLU A 93 6.36 -12.22 12.88
C GLU A 93 6.79 -11.80 11.46
N VAL A 94 6.68 -10.52 11.10
CA VAL A 94 7.17 -9.97 9.83
C VAL A 94 8.51 -9.30 10.06
N SER A 95 9.57 -9.77 9.38
CA SER A 95 10.88 -9.15 9.53
C SER A 95 10.96 -7.85 8.73
N PRO A 96 11.46 -6.74 9.32
CA PRO A 96 11.73 -5.52 8.56
C PRO A 96 12.64 -5.76 7.34
N LYS A 97 13.62 -6.67 7.48
CA LYS A 97 14.55 -7.02 6.40
C LYS A 97 13.87 -7.71 5.21
N GLU A 98 12.77 -8.42 5.45
CA GLU A 98 11.99 -9.05 4.38
C GLU A 98 11.22 -8.01 3.57
N MET A 99 10.77 -6.94 4.23
CA MET A 99 10.03 -5.83 3.62
C MET A 99 10.93 -4.73 3.04
N GLU A 100 12.19 -4.66 3.48
CA GLU A 100 13.21 -3.72 2.98
C GLU A 100 13.83 -4.12 1.64
N LYS A 101 13.44 -5.27 1.05
CA LYS A 101 13.73 -5.55 -0.36
C LYS A 101 13.11 -4.42 -1.18
N LYS A 102 13.94 -3.41 -1.49
CA LYS A 102 13.50 -2.11 -2.00
C LYS A 102 12.50 -2.32 -3.13
N PRO A 103 11.39 -1.56 -3.18
CA PRO A 103 10.66 -1.43 -4.43
C PRO A 103 11.69 -1.11 -5.50
N ILE A 104 11.66 -1.81 -6.63
CA ILE A 104 12.63 -1.57 -7.68
C ILE A 104 12.31 -0.17 -8.22
N TYR A 105 13.24 0.76 -8.01
CA TYR A 105 13.25 2.05 -8.68
C TYR A 105 14.34 1.99 -9.76
N PRO A 106 14.01 2.31 -11.03
CA PRO A 106 15.04 2.66 -12.00
C PRO A 106 15.76 3.96 -11.61
#